data_AF-A0A6J2XXU4-F1
#
_entry.id   AF-A0A6J2XXU4-F1
#
_cell.length_a   1.000
_cell.length_b   1.000
_cell.length_c   1.000
_cell.angle_alpha   90.00
_cell.angle_beta   90.00
_cell.angle_gamma   90.00
#
_symmetry.space_group_name_H-M   'P 1'
#
loop_
_entity.id
_entity.type
_entity.pdbx_description
1 polymer ?
#
loop_
_entity_poly.entity_id
_entity_poly.type
_entity_poly.pdbx_seq_one_letter_code
_entity_poly.pdbx_strand_id
1 'polypeptide(L)'
;MADEENKGIIIFGRDVSKIPCFRNSFLYGIGGGVLLGLTHFLFTSKAVKSVNYSVYSFSIITLGYWIQCRYEYTKTKFEMLRLQEALANRALFEGTEEDRPKEKPELVDV
;
A
#
# COMPACT_ATOMS: atom_id res chain seq x y z
N MET A 1 13.35 -1.23 17.74
CA MET A 1 14.54 -2.00 17.34
C MET A 1 14.07 -3.37 16.88
N ALA A 2 13.97 -3.56 15.57
CA ALA A 2 13.98 -4.83 14.85
C ALA A 2 13.82 -4.50 13.37
N ASP A 3 14.93 -4.11 12.76
CA ASP A 3 15.15 -4.12 11.32
C ASP A 3 15.90 -5.42 11.04
N GLU A 4 15.23 -6.45 10.52
CA GLU A 4 15.73 -7.67 9.83
C GLU A 4 14.46 -8.35 9.24
N GLU A 5 14.34 -8.84 8.00
CA GLU A 5 15.30 -9.52 7.14
C GLU A 5 14.83 -9.41 5.67
N ASN A 6 15.73 -8.94 4.81
CA ASN A 6 15.62 -9.00 3.35
C ASN A 6 16.04 -10.40 2.88
N LYS A 7 15.11 -11.36 2.88
CA LYS A 7 15.23 -12.60 2.10
C LYS A 7 13.89 -12.90 1.46
N GLY A 8 13.87 -12.88 0.12
CA GLY A 8 12.70 -13.20 -0.69
C GLY A 8 12.19 -14.60 -0.38
N ILE A 9 11.12 -14.70 0.41
CA ILE A 9 10.40 -15.95 0.58
C ILE A 9 9.56 -16.14 -0.68
N ILE A 10 9.91 -17.09 -1.54
CA ILE A 10 9.11 -17.49 -2.70
C ILE A 10 7.86 -18.23 -2.20
N ILE A 11 6.76 -17.51 -2.07
CA ILE A 11 5.44 -18.08 -1.79
C ILE A 11 4.56 -17.78 -3.01
N PHE A 12 4.02 -18.82 -3.65
CA PHE A 12 3.24 -18.76 -4.90
C PHE A 12 4.01 -18.40 -6.20
N GLY A 13 5.26 -18.84 -6.36
CA GLY A 13 5.98 -18.74 -7.64
C GLY A 13 6.25 -17.30 -8.12
N ARG A 14 6.01 -16.30 -7.27
CA ARG A 14 6.29 -14.88 -7.49
C ARG A 14 6.96 -14.36 -6.23
N ASP A 15 8.02 -13.57 -6.37
CA ASP A 15 8.66 -12.87 -5.25
C ASP A 15 7.63 -11.99 -4.54
N VAL A 16 7.10 -12.45 -3.40
CA VAL A 16 6.23 -11.64 -2.54
C VAL A 16 6.98 -10.44 -1.96
N SER A 17 8.32 -10.49 -1.90
CA SER A 17 9.17 -9.34 -1.57
C SER A 17 9.16 -8.23 -2.63
N LYS A 18 8.74 -8.52 -3.87
CA LYS A 18 8.57 -7.53 -4.94
C LYS A 18 7.20 -6.84 -4.91
N ILE A 19 6.26 -7.30 -4.08
CA ILE A 19 4.89 -6.76 -4.01
C ILE A 19 4.83 -5.77 -2.83
N PRO A 20 4.92 -4.44 -3.09
CA PRO A 20 5.05 -3.44 -2.03
C PRO A 20 3.87 -3.46 -1.05
N CYS A 21 2.66 -3.81 -1.52
CA CYS A 21 1.47 -3.90 -0.66
C CYS A 21 1.59 -4.99 0.43
N PHE A 22 2.14 -6.17 0.13
CA PHE A 22 2.20 -7.26 1.11
C PHE A 22 3.23 -6.98 2.20
N ARG A 23 4.43 -6.54 1.77
CA ARG A 23 5.55 -6.24 2.67
C ARG A 23 5.21 -5.12 3.65
N ASN A 24 4.66 -4.01 3.17
CA ASN A 24 4.31 -2.89 4.03
C ASN A 24 3.19 -3.27 5.01
N SER A 25 2.12 -3.91 4.53
CA SER A 25 1.00 -4.35 5.39
C SER A 25 1.48 -5.25 6.53
N PHE A 26 2.38 -6.19 6.24
CA PHE A 26 2.88 -7.14 7.22
C PHE A 26 3.81 -6.48 8.25
N LEU A 27 4.70 -5.58 7.81
CA LEU A 27 5.58 -4.82 8.71
C LEU A 27 4.78 -3.92 9.67
N TYR A 28 3.80 -3.17 9.14
CA TYR A 28 2.89 -2.37 9.96
C TYR A 28 2.01 -3.25 10.85
N GLY A 29 1.60 -4.42 10.35
CA GLY A 29 0.86 -5.43 11.11
C GLY A 29 1.64 -5.91 12.33
N ILE A 30 2.87 -6.41 12.16
CA ILE A 30 3.72 -6.88 13.26
C ILE A 30 4.00 -5.72 14.22
N GLY A 31 4.45 -4.59 13.69
CA GLY A 31 4.78 -3.41 14.50
C GLY A 31 3.60 -2.96 15.34
N GLY A 32 2.44 -2.75 14.73
CA GLY A 32 1.22 -2.32 15.42
C GLY A 32 0.65 -3.40 16.35
N GLY A 33 0.73 -4.67 15.96
CA GLY A 33 0.29 -5.81 16.77
C GLY A 33 1.08 -5.93 18.07
N VAL A 34 2.42 -5.84 17.99
CA VAL A 34 3.31 -5.84 19.16
C VAL A 34 3.06 -4.61 20.03
N LEU A 35 2.95 -3.42 19.43
CA LEU A 35 2.78 -2.17 20.16
C LEU A 35 1.45 -2.12 20.93
N LEU A 36 0.35 -2.55 20.30
CA LEU A 36 -0.96 -2.67 20.95
C LEU A 36 -1.00 -3.81 21.98
N GLY A 37 -0.37 -4.95 21.68
CA GLY A 37 -0.26 -6.08 22.60
C GLY A 37 0.49 -5.71 23.89
N LEU A 38 1.63 -5.02 23.76
CA LEU A 38 2.41 -4.51 24.89
C LEU A 38 1.63 -3.45 25.67
N THR A 39 1.02 -2.48 24.99
CA THR A 39 0.20 -1.45 25.64
C THR A 39 -0.92 -2.08 26.48
N HIS A 40 -1.62 -3.07 25.93
CA HIS A 40 -2.66 -3.81 26.64
C HIS A 40 -2.10 -4.67 27.79
N PHE A 41 -0.92 -5.27 27.61
CA PHE A 41 -0.24 -6.02 28.67
C PHE A 41 0.11 -5.12 29.87
N LEU A 42 0.66 -3.92 29.63
CA LEU A 42 0.98 -2.97 30.70
C LEU A 42 -0.26 -2.56 31.49
N PHE A 43 -1.40 -2.35 30.82
CA PHE A 43 -2.62 -1.90 31.49
C PHE A 43 -3.35 -3.01 32.26
N THR A 44 -3.37 -4.24 31.73
CA THR A 44 -4.18 -5.34 32.27
C THR A 44 -3.36 -6.41 33.02
N SER A 45 -2.03 -6.41 32.91
CA SER A 45 -1.10 -7.39 33.54
C SER A 45 -1.40 -8.87 33.25
N LYS A 46 -2.27 -9.18 32.28
CA LYS A 46 -2.66 -10.56 31.90
C LYS A 46 -2.07 -10.92 30.53
N ALA A 47 -0.99 -11.70 30.55
CA ALA A 47 -0.26 -12.13 29.35
C ALA A 47 -1.13 -12.90 28.34
N VAL A 48 -2.00 -13.80 28.82
CA VAL A 48 -2.85 -14.63 27.93
C VAL A 48 -3.83 -13.77 27.13
N LYS A 49 -4.40 -12.74 27.77
CA LYS A 49 -5.33 -11.83 27.08
C LYS A 49 -4.59 -10.94 26.09
N SER A 50 -3.42 -10.41 26.44
CA SER A 50 -2.65 -9.55 25.54
C SER A 50 -2.21 -10.25 24.26
N VAL A 51 -1.90 -11.56 24.29
CA VAL A 51 -1.56 -12.31 23.08
C VAL A 51 -2.75 -12.40 22.14
N ASN A 52 -3.94 -12.75 22.63
CA ASN A 52 -5.15 -12.78 21.80
C ASN A 52 -5.44 -11.40 21.19
N TYR A 53 -5.33 -10.33 21.99
CA TYR A 53 -5.45 -8.96 21.49
C TYR A 53 -4.42 -8.61 20.42
N SER A 54 -3.17 -9.07 20.55
CA SER A 54 -2.12 -8.84 19.56
C SER A 54 -2.41 -9.55 18.22
N VAL A 55 -3.00 -10.74 18.26
CA VAL A 55 -3.40 -11.48 17.04
C VAL A 55 -4.57 -10.78 16.36
N TYR A 56 -5.56 -10.32 17.13
CA TYR A 56 -6.69 -9.55 16.59
C TYR A 56 -6.21 -8.24 15.97
N SER A 57 -5.36 -7.47 16.66
CA SER A 57 -4.86 -6.20 16.14
C SER A 57 -3.96 -6.39 14.93
N PHE A 58 -3.06 -7.37 14.94
CA PHE A 58 -2.25 -7.76 13.79
C PHE A 58 -3.13 -8.06 12.56
N SER A 59 -4.18 -8.84 12.75
CA SER A 59 -5.10 -9.24 11.67
C SER A 59 -5.84 -8.03 11.09
N ILE A 60 -6.35 -7.16 11.96
CA ILE A 60 -7.09 -5.95 11.54
C ILE A 60 -6.17 -4.97 10.79
N ILE A 61 -4.96 -4.72 11.31
CA ILE A 61 -4.02 -3.78 10.69
C ILE A 61 -3.58 -4.31 9.32
N THR A 62 -3.24 -5.60 9.25
CA THR A 62 -2.80 -6.23 8.00
C THR A 62 -3.91 -6.19 6.94
N LEU A 63 -5.14 -6.56 7.31
CA LEU A 63 -6.28 -6.53 6.38
C LEU A 63 -6.66 -5.09 5.97
N GLY A 64 -6.65 -4.16 6.92
CA GLY A 64 -6.95 -2.75 6.65
C GLY A 64 -5.96 -2.15 5.65
N TYR A 65 -4.67 -2.33 5.88
CA TYR A 65 -3.62 -1.83 4.98
C TYR A 65 -3.67 -2.53 3.61
N TRP A 66 -3.95 -3.84 3.59
CA TRP A 66 -4.09 -4.60 2.35
C TRP A 66 -5.22 -4.06 1.47
N ILE A 67 -6.40 -3.83 2.05
CA ILE A 67 -7.57 -3.32 1.32
C ILE A 67 -7.27 -1.90 0.79
N GLN A 68 -6.71 -1.02 1.62
CA GLN A 68 -6.33 0.33 1.21
C GLN A 68 -5.34 0.32 0.05
N CYS A 69 -4.24 -0.45 0.17
CA CYS A 69 -3.23 -0.54 -0.87
C CYS A 69 -3.79 -1.10 -2.19
N ARG A 70 -4.69 -2.08 -2.14
CA ARG A 70 -5.37 -2.62 -3.33
C ARG A 70 -6.31 -1.61 -3.98
N TYR A 71 -6.97 -0.79 -3.17
CA TYR A 71 -7.85 0.25 -3.66
C TYR A 71 -7.05 1.32 -4.41
N GLU A 72 -6.01 1.86 -3.78
CA GLU A 72 -5.12 2.86 -4.37
C GLU A 72 -4.45 2.34 -5.63
N TYR A 73 -3.89 1.12 -5.59
CA TYR A 73 -3.26 0.51 -6.77
C TYR A 73 -4.21 0.44 -7.97
N THR A 74 -5.48 0.09 -7.73
CA THR A 74 -6.48 0.03 -8.80
C THR A 74 -6.82 1.42 -9.32
N LYS A 75 -6.93 2.40 -8.42
CA LYS A 75 -7.20 3.81 -8.78
C LYS A 75 -6.06 4.41 -9.61
N THR A 76 -4.82 4.30 -9.14
CA THR A 76 -3.63 4.80 -9.84
C THR A 76 -3.46 4.15 -11.20
N LYS A 77 -3.71 2.84 -11.31
CA LYS A 77 -3.65 2.15 -12.60
C LYS A 77 -4.67 2.70 -13.60
N PHE A 78 -5.87 3.02 -13.13
CA PHE A 78 -6.91 3.59 -13.98
C PHE A 78 -6.59 5.03 -14.41
N GLU A 79 -6.03 5.84 -13.50
CA GLU A 79 -5.56 7.19 -13.81
C GLU A 79 -4.40 7.16 -14.83
N MET A 80 -3.44 6.26 -14.67
CA MET A 80 -2.33 6.07 -15.62
C MET A 80 -2.82 5.72 -17.03
N LEU A 81 -3.83 4.86 -17.14
CA LEU A 81 -4.43 4.54 -18.45
C LEU A 81 -5.09 5.77 -19.08
N ARG A 82 -5.86 6.54 -18.30
CA ARG A 82 -6.46 7.79 -18.78
C ARG A 82 -5.41 8.82 -19.21
N LEU A 83 -4.32 8.94 -18.45
CA LEU A 83 -3.21 9.83 -18.79
C LEU A 83 -2.52 9.38 -20.09
N GLN A 84 -2.32 8.08 -20.29
CA GLN A 84 -1.76 7.56 -21.54
C GLN A 84 -2.65 7.87 -22.75
N GLU A 85 -3.97 7.73 -22.63
CA GLU A 85 -4.91 8.11 -23.69
C GLU A 85 -4.86 9.62 -23.98
N ALA A 86 -4.81 10.45 -22.94
CA ALA A 86 -4.67 11.90 -23.11
C ALA A 86 -3.36 12.27 -23.81
N LEU A 87 -2.23 11.67 -23.40
CA LEU A 87 -0.92 11.88 -24.02
C LEU A 87 -0.87 11.40 -25.48
N ALA A 88 -1.46 10.24 -25.79
CA ALA A 88 -1.52 9.72 -27.15
C ALA A 88 -2.33 10.64 -28.07
N ASN A 89 -3.46 11.19 -27.59
CA ASN A 89 -4.23 12.18 -28.33
C ASN A 89 -3.42 13.46 -28.56
N ARG A 90 -2.70 13.96 -27.54
CA ARG A 90 -1.83 15.15 -27.71
C ARG A 90 -0.72 14.94 -28.74
N ALA A 91 -0.06 13.78 -28.72
CA ALA A 91 1.01 13.44 -29.65
C ALA A 91 0.55 13.42 -31.12
N LEU A 92 -0.73 13.14 -31.40
CA LEU A 92 -1.28 13.16 -32.77
C LEU A 92 -1.51 14.58 -33.32
N PHE A 93 -1.72 15.57 -32.45
CA PHE A 93 -2.01 16.96 -32.85
C PHE A 93 -0.80 17.90 -32.73
N GLU A 94 0.32 17.41 -32.20
CA GLU A 94 1.57 18.15 -32.05
C GLU A 94 2.06 18.64 -33.43
N GLY A 95 1.99 19.96 -33.66
CA GLY A 95 2.38 20.63 -34.92
C GLY A 95 1.25 21.13 -35.83
N THR A 96 -0.02 21.03 -35.42
CA THR A 96 -1.19 21.56 -36.16
C THR A 96 -1.63 22.91 -35.59
N GLU A 97 -2.19 23.84 -36.38
CA GLU A 97 -2.66 25.17 -35.89
C GLU A 97 -3.75 25.11 -34.79
N GLU A 98 -4.31 23.92 -34.51
CA GLU A 98 -5.34 23.66 -33.50
C GLU A 98 -4.76 23.35 -32.10
N ASP A 99 -3.57 23.85 -31.78
CA ASP A 99 -2.90 23.65 -30.49
C ASP A 99 -3.45 24.57 -29.39
N ARG A 100 -4.78 24.59 -29.20
CA ARG A 100 -5.40 25.40 -28.15
C ARG A 100 -5.17 24.71 -26.79
N PRO A 101 -4.62 25.41 -25.78
CA PRO A 101 -4.33 24.82 -24.48
C PRO A 101 -5.64 24.53 -23.72
N LYS A 102 -6.14 23.30 -23.83
CA LYS A 102 -7.10 22.78 -22.85
C LYS A 102 -6.32 22.32 -21.62
N GLU A 103 -6.52 23.04 -20.52
CA GLU A 103 -6.26 22.72 -19.11
C GLU A 103 -5.31 21.54 -18.84
N LYS A 104 -4.15 21.86 -18.26
CA LYS A 104 -3.18 20.88 -17.74
C LYS A 104 -3.89 19.95 -16.76
N PRO A 105 -3.83 18.61 -16.91
CA PRO A 105 -4.16 17.73 -15.81
C PRO A 105 -3.12 17.98 -14.72
N GLU A 106 -3.57 18.54 -13.61
CA GLU A 106 -2.79 18.71 -12.39
C GLU A 106 -2.22 17.34 -12.00
N LEU A 107 -0.88 17.24 -12.02
CA LEU A 107 -0.18 16.10 -11.48
C LEU A 107 -0.55 16.01 -9.99
N VAL A 108 -1.32 14.99 -9.63
CA VAL A 108 -1.52 14.63 -8.23
C VAL A 108 -0.26 13.87 -7.80
N ASP A 109 0.69 14.61 -7.23
CA ASP A 109 1.84 14.03 -6.54
C ASP A 109 1.34 13.23 -5.32
N VAL A 110 1.65 11.92 -5.32
CA VAL A 110 1.39 10.96 -4.23
C VAL A 110 2.52 11.01 -3.21
#